data_AF-C5KUG0-F1
#
_entry.id   AF-C5KUG0-F1
#
_cell.length_a   1.000
_cell.length_b   1.000
_cell.length_c   1.000
_cell.angle_alpha   90.00
_cell.angle_beta   90.00
_cell.angle_gamma   90.00
#
_symmetry.space_group_name_H-M   'P 1'
#
loop_
_entity.id
_entity.type
_entity.pdbx_description
1 polymer ?
#
loop_
_entity_poly.entity_id
_entity_poly.type
_entity_poly.pdbx_seq_one_letter_code
_entity_poly.pdbx_strand_id
1 'polypeptide(L)'
;MPYKKRSRSDEYVASSQDRETNNDQNVEPMTAKSNKRTKAPRKVTHKAVKIVNVAYAEANERGEKIPITKLERHKKGKDDFTAIAWNVDSLRALLNHNVQELIDLCKEEQPNVIGFMNIRLSDEEMCEQCDQLLRAAVENILGPVETVWNRCTAKKGYSGTAMIVRKSVGKFDSKLGISDHADPEGRTITLEFDDMVVVLCYVPNSGHGLYRLAYRTSGRRCFDAELAEYCKSFDKPTLLLGDMNVADRDVDIWNVDKPYIPKKSGTAMWRSHPEITRTTVLMVNE
;
A
#
# COMPACT_ATOMS: atom_id res chain seq x y z
N MET A 1 -26.74 -39.90 5.29
CA MET A 1 -27.55 -39.67 6.51
C MET A 1 -27.46 -38.20 6.90
N PRO A 2 -28.56 -37.47 7.11
CA PRO A 2 -28.52 -36.03 7.33
C PRO A 2 -28.59 -35.69 8.83
N TYR A 3 -27.87 -34.67 9.31
CA TYR A 3 -28.08 -34.13 10.65
C TYR A 3 -28.31 -32.61 10.67
N LYS A 4 -29.56 -32.32 11.03
CA LYS A 4 -30.31 -31.13 11.43
C LYS A 4 -29.57 -29.85 11.87
N LYS A 5 -30.15 -28.73 11.40
CA LYS A 5 -30.22 -27.41 12.05
C LYS A 5 -30.69 -27.51 13.52
N ARG A 6 -30.12 -26.67 14.39
CA ARG A 6 -30.73 -26.27 15.67
C ARG A 6 -30.69 -24.75 15.80
N SER A 7 -31.87 -24.18 15.99
CA SER A 7 -32.10 -22.91 16.69
C SER A 7 -32.34 -23.21 18.17
N ARG A 8 -31.97 -22.29 19.07
CA ARG A 8 -32.81 -21.82 20.18
C ARG A 8 -32.15 -20.68 20.94
N SER A 9 -33.02 -19.94 21.60
CA SER A 9 -32.90 -18.63 22.19
C SER A 9 -32.63 -18.65 23.71
N ASP A 10 -32.29 -17.45 24.19
CA ASP A 10 -32.56 -16.82 25.49
C ASP A 10 -31.82 -17.20 26.79
N GLU A 11 -31.62 -16.10 27.54
CA GLU A 11 -31.36 -15.92 28.98
C GLU A 11 -29.93 -15.97 29.51
N TYR A 12 -29.43 -14.79 29.91
CA TYR A 12 -28.84 -14.63 31.24
C TYR A 12 -29.24 -13.28 31.85
N VAL A 13 -29.82 -13.35 33.05
CA VAL A 13 -30.26 -12.26 33.93
C VAL A 13 -29.11 -11.81 34.83
N ALA A 14 -29.18 -10.53 35.24
CA ALA A 14 -28.20 -9.72 35.96
C ALA A 14 -28.00 -10.01 37.46
N SER A 15 -26.90 -9.50 38.01
CA SER A 15 -26.76 -8.96 39.39
C SER A 15 -25.56 -7.97 39.39
N SER A 16 -25.77 -6.65 39.46
CA SER A 16 -25.72 -5.78 40.67
C SER A 16 -24.38 -5.87 41.42
N GLN A 17 -23.68 -4.83 41.84
CA GLN A 17 -23.89 -3.37 41.99
C GLN A 17 -22.50 -2.79 42.31
N ASP A 18 -22.23 -1.55 41.92
CA ASP A 18 -21.73 -0.53 42.84
C ASP A 18 -21.89 0.84 42.17
N ARG A 19 -22.77 1.64 42.77
CA ARG A 19 -23.02 3.06 42.50
C ARG A 19 -22.79 3.79 43.82
N GLU A 20 -21.93 4.79 43.80
CA GLU A 20 -22.09 6.06 44.52
C GLU A 20 -21.53 7.12 43.54
N THR A 21 -22.31 7.94 42.83
CA THR A 21 -23.23 9.04 43.18
C THR A 21 -22.63 10.21 43.95
N ASN A 22 -22.99 11.39 43.41
CA ASN A 22 -23.10 12.72 44.01
C ASN A 22 -21.84 13.58 43.93
N ASN A 23 -21.91 14.87 43.62
CA ASN A 23 -23.02 15.78 43.35
C ASN A 23 -22.35 17.05 42.75
N ASP A 24 -22.84 17.80 41.76
CA ASP A 24 -24.15 18.44 41.57
C ASP A 24 -23.99 19.97 41.68
N GLN A 25 -24.99 20.66 41.13
CA GLN A 25 -25.38 22.06 41.40
C GLN A 25 -24.69 23.14 40.53
N ASN A 26 -25.40 24.03 39.84
CA ASN A 26 -26.82 24.42 39.87
C ASN A 26 -27.22 25.03 38.50
N VAL A 27 -28.35 24.66 37.86
CA VAL A 27 -29.78 25.01 38.08
C VAL A 27 -30.23 26.34 37.41
N GLU A 28 -30.73 26.19 36.18
CA GLU A 28 -32.16 26.39 35.76
C GLU A 28 -32.83 27.81 35.72
N PRO A 29 -34.05 27.99 35.13
CA PRO A 29 -34.28 28.81 33.92
C PRO A 29 -35.32 29.95 34.11
N MET A 30 -35.43 30.92 33.18
CA MET A 30 -36.63 31.80 33.08
C MET A 30 -36.92 32.35 31.67
N THR A 31 -38.19 32.72 31.50
CA THR A 31 -39.04 32.87 30.30
C THR A 31 -39.10 34.27 29.64
N ALA A 32 -39.57 34.25 28.38
CA ALA A 32 -40.44 35.23 27.67
C ALA A 32 -39.90 36.57 27.07
N LYS A 33 -39.94 36.60 25.73
CA LYS A 33 -40.29 37.67 24.74
C LYS A 33 -39.87 39.13 24.97
N SER A 34 -39.07 39.65 24.03
CA SER A 34 -39.13 41.06 23.57
C SER A 34 -38.64 41.18 22.11
N ASN A 35 -39.47 41.81 21.27
CA ASN A 35 -39.17 42.15 19.87
C ASN A 35 -38.28 43.40 19.81
N LYS A 36 -37.04 43.27 19.33
CA LYS A 36 -36.26 44.38 18.75
C LYS A 36 -35.63 43.95 17.42
N ARG A 37 -36.11 44.56 16.34
CA ARG A 37 -35.53 44.49 14.99
C ARG A 37 -34.05 44.89 15.04
N THR A 38 -33.16 43.95 14.81
CA THR A 38 -31.74 44.20 14.50
C THR A 38 -31.44 43.56 13.14
N LYS A 39 -30.69 44.29 12.30
CA LYS A 39 -30.42 43.94 10.89
C LYS A 39 -29.73 42.57 10.81
N ALA A 40 -30.20 41.72 9.90
CA ALA A 40 -29.63 40.39 9.66
C ALA A 40 -28.12 40.46 9.35
N PRO A 41 -27.29 39.56 9.90
CA PRO A 41 -25.91 39.45 9.50
C PRO A 41 -25.87 38.99 8.04
N ARG A 42 -25.02 39.64 7.23
CA ARG A 42 -24.75 39.21 5.84
C ARG A 42 -24.34 37.74 5.87
N LYS A 43 -25.13 36.87 5.23
CA LYS A 43 -24.71 35.50 4.91
C LYS A 43 -23.46 35.60 4.03
N VAL A 44 -22.29 35.30 4.60
CA VAL A 44 -21.11 34.98 3.80
C VAL A 44 -21.39 33.60 3.23
N THR A 45 -21.83 33.58 1.97
CA THR A 45 -21.92 32.35 1.20
C THR A 45 -20.49 31.91 0.89
N HIS A 46 -19.95 31.01 1.72
CA HIS A 46 -18.84 30.19 1.27
C HIS A 46 -19.37 29.36 0.10
N LYS A 47 -18.98 29.74 -1.13
CA LYS A 47 -19.15 28.86 -2.29
C LYS A 47 -18.54 27.53 -1.89
N ALA A 48 -19.35 26.47 -1.84
CA ALA A 48 -18.86 25.11 -1.67
C ALA A 48 -17.88 24.85 -2.82
N VAL A 49 -16.59 24.86 -2.50
CA VAL A 49 -15.55 24.48 -3.46
C VAL A 49 -15.78 23.00 -3.72
N LYS A 50 -16.12 22.70 -4.96
CA LYS A 50 -16.27 21.33 -5.44
C LYS A 50 -14.90 20.68 -5.29
N ILE A 51 -14.72 19.86 -4.25
CA ILE A 51 -13.48 19.11 -4.04
C ILE A 51 -13.42 18.08 -5.16
N VAL A 52 -12.71 18.42 -6.23
CA VAL A 52 -12.36 17.46 -7.26
C VAL A 52 -11.30 16.56 -6.64
N ASN A 53 -11.56 15.26 -6.52
CA ASN A 53 -10.54 14.29 -6.17
C ASN A 53 -9.51 14.29 -7.30
N VAL A 54 -8.43 15.05 -7.15
CA VAL A 54 -7.31 15.02 -8.10
C VAL A 54 -6.16 14.34 -7.37
N ALA A 55 -5.96 13.05 -7.66
CA ALA A 55 -4.65 12.46 -7.50
C ALA A 55 -3.72 13.25 -8.44
N TYR A 56 -2.71 13.93 -7.90
CA TYR A 56 -1.73 14.76 -8.61
C TYR A 56 -2.32 15.90 -9.45
N ALA A 57 -2.61 17.03 -8.81
CA ALA A 57 -2.84 18.27 -9.56
C ALA A 57 -1.54 18.71 -10.26
N GLU A 58 -1.59 18.99 -11.56
CA GLU A 58 -0.44 19.52 -12.32
C GLU A 58 0.03 20.88 -11.79
N ALA A 59 -0.82 21.56 -11.04
CA ALA A 59 -0.57 22.86 -10.44
C ALA A 59 -1.07 22.93 -8.99
N ASN A 60 -0.41 23.73 -8.16
CA ASN A 60 -0.81 23.99 -6.78
C ASN A 60 -2.08 24.89 -6.72
N GLU A 61 -2.57 25.19 -5.51
CA GLU A 61 -3.74 26.05 -5.28
C GLU A 61 -3.61 27.47 -5.87
N ARG A 62 -2.41 27.89 -6.27
CA ARG A 62 -2.10 29.18 -6.90
C ARG A 62 -2.00 29.09 -8.43
N GLY A 63 -2.22 27.91 -9.02
CA GLY A 63 -2.08 27.68 -10.45
C GLY A 63 -0.62 27.53 -10.92
N GLU A 64 0.35 27.44 -10.00
CA GLU A 64 1.75 27.23 -10.34
C GLU A 64 2.00 25.75 -10.60
N LYS A 65 2.65 25.41 -11.73
CA LYS A 65 3.00 24.02 -12.03
C LYS A 65 3.83 23.43 -10.90
N ILE A 66 3.40 22.28 -10.38
CA ILE A 66 4.19 21.56 -9.40
C ILE A 66 5.46 21.08 -10.12
N PRO A 67 6.67 21.47 -9.67
CA PRO A 67 7.90 21.10 -10.35
C PRO A 67 8.06 19.57 -10.34
N ILE A 68 7.94 18.96 -11.52
CA ILE A 68 8.26 17.56 -11.73
C ILE A 68 9.78 17.44 -11.63
N THR A 69 10.24 16.65 -10.66
CA THR A 69 11.67 16.37 -10.54
C THR A 69 12.04 15.45 -11.67
N LYS A 70 12.88 15.90 -12.61
CA LYS A 70 13.47 15.00 -13.59
C LYS A 70 14.48 14.12 -12.87
N LEU A 71 14.16 12.84 -12.74
CA LEU A 71 15.10 11.84 -12.24
C LEU A 71 16.20 11.66 -13.29
N GLU A 72 17.46 11.89 -12.91
CA GLU A 72 18.59 11.51 -13.74
C GLU A 72 18.68 9.99 -13.77
N ARG A 73 18.46 9.41 -14.95
CA ARG A 73 18.50 7.97 -15.17
C ARG A 73 19.84 7.59 -15.76
N HIS A 74 20.52 6.62 -15.16
CA HIS A 74 21.66 5.98 -15.80
C HIS A 74 21.19 5.27 -17.06
N LYS A 75 21.99 5.34 -18.13
CA LYS A 75 21.69 4.61 -19.36
C LYS A 75 21.84 3.12 -19.08
N LYS A 76 20.75 2.37 -19.25
CA LYS A 76 20.71 0.92 -19.04
C LYS A 76 21.81 0.22 -19.84
N GLY A 77 22.66 -0.50 -19.11
CA GLY A 77 23.64 -1.44 -19.65
C GLY A 77 22.96 -2.70 -20.20
N LYS A 78 23.70 -3.45 -21.01
CA LYS A 78 23.20 -4.71 -21.60
C LYS A 78 22.93 -5.78 -20.54
N ASP A 79 23.74 -5.78 -19.49
CA ASP A 79 23.74 -6.79 -18.43
C ASP A 79 23.06 -6.29 -17.14
N ASP A 80 22.46 -5.09 -17.17
CA ASP A 80 21.78 -4.51 -16.02
C ASP A 80 20.48 -5.27 -15.72
N PHE A 81 20.31 -5.65 -14.46
CA PHE A 81 19.04 -6.17 -13.97
C PHE A 81 18.10 -5.02 -13.60
N THR A 82 16.90 -5.04 -14.16
CA THR A 82 15.85 -4.05 -13.92
C THR A 82 14.67 -4.70 -13.21
N ALA A 83 14.42 -4.30 -11.96
CA ALA A 83 13.23 -4.67 -11.20
C ALA A 83 12.37 -3.44 -10.90
N ILE A 84 11.06 -3.60 -11.02
CA ILE A 84 10.08 -2.54 -10.73
C ILE A 84 9.13 -3.03 -9.65
N ALA A 85 8.77 -2.16 -8.70
CA ALA A 85 7.69 -2.40 -7.75
C ALA A 85 6.60 -1.34 -7.92
N TRP A 86 5.35 -1.79 -8.04
CA TRP A 86 4.20 -0.92 -8.26
C TRP A 86 3.02 -1.32 -7.35
N ASN A 87 2.66 -0.45 -6.42
CA ASN A 87 1.38 -0.56 -5.72
C ASN A 87 0.26 -0.06 -6.66
N VAL A 88 -0.58 -0.98 -7.13
CA VAL A 88 -1.55 -0.70 -8.21
C VAL A 88 -2.96 -0.38 -7.72
N ASP A 89 -3.19 -0.47 -6.41
CA ASP A 89 -4.49 -0.31 -5.73
C ASP A 89 -5.67 -1.17 -6.23
N SER A 90 -5.50 -1.92 -7.32
CA SER A 90 -6.22 -3.12 -7.73
C SER A 90 -5.65 -3.55 -9.08
N LEU A 91 -5.13 -4.78 -9.17
CA LEU A 91 -4.56 -5.26 -10.43
C LEU A 91 -5.62 -5.35 -11.53
N ARG A 92 -6.83 -5.77 -11.16
CA ARG A 92 -7.96 -5.82 -12.09
C ARG A 92 -8.33 -4.43 -12.64
N ALA A 93 -8.28 -3.39 -11.82
CA ALA A 93 -8.55 -2.03 -12.29
C ALA A 93 -7.47 -1.53 -13.25
N LEU A 94 -6.19 -1.77 -12.93
CA LEU A 94 -5.07 -1.49 -13.83
C LEU A 94 -5.28 -2.16 -15.19
N LEU A 95 -5.54 -3.47 -15.20
CA LEU A 95 -5.64 -4.25 -16.44
C LEU A 95 -6.87 -3.92 -17.30
N ASN A 96 -7.97 -3.47 -16.70
CA ASN A 96 -9.20 -3.15 -17.45
C ASN A 96 -9.29 -1.68 -17.89
N HIS A 97 -8.65 -0.77 -17.17
CA HIS A 97 -8.85 0.67 -17.40
C HIS A 97 -7.56 1.41 -17.77
N ASN A 98 -6.42 0.97 -17.23
CA ASN A 98 -5.15 1.70 -17.33
C ASN A 98 -4.02 0.82 -17.91
N VAL A 99 -4.36 -0.23 -18.67
CA VAL A 99 -3.38 -1.20 -19.19
C VAL A 99 -2.29 -0.54 -20.05
N GLN A 100 -2.62 0.60 -20.68
CA GLN A 100 -1.67 1.36 -21.48
C GLN A 100 -0.48 1.87 -20.64
N GLU A 101 -0.69 2.23 -19.37
CA GLU A 101 0.39 2.65 -18.47
C GLU A 101 1.40 1.52 -18.24
N LEU A 102 0.91 0.29 -18.05
CA LEU A 102 1.76 -0.90 -17.93
C LEU A 102 2.52 -1.19 -19.23
N ILE A 103 1.83 -1.07 -20.38
CA ILE A 103 2.43 -1.29 -21.70
C ILE A 103 3.56 -0.28 -21.95
N ASP A 104 3.33 1.00 -21.66
CA ASP A 104 4.29 2.06 -21.89
C ASP A 104 5.49 1.91 -20.94
N LEU A 105 5.25 1.57 -19.68
CA LEU A 105 6.30 1.21 -18.72
C LEU A 105 7.17 0.05 -19.24
N CYS A 106 6.55 -1.01 -19.76
CA CYS A 106 7.28 -2.15 -20.31
C CYS A 106 8.12 -1.77 -21.54
N LYS A 107 7.60 -0.90 -22.42
CA LYS A 107 8.33 -0.40 -23.59
C LYS A 107 9.54 0.44 -23.20
N GLU A 108 9.37 1.34 -22.22
CA GLU A 108 10.42 2.26 -21.78
C GLU A 108 11.51 1.55 -20.97
N GLU A 109 11.13 0.73 -19.99
CA GLU A 109 12.06 0.20 -19.00
C GLU A 109 12.61 -1.19 -19.37
N GLN A 110 11.85 -1.97 -20.16
CA GLN A 110 12.17 -3.37 -20.48
C GLN A 110 12.57 -4.19 -19.22
N PRO A 111 11.71 -4.24 -18.19
CA PRO A 111 12.07 -4.83 -16.90
C PRO A 111 12.28 -6.34 -16.98
N ASN A 112 13.19 -6.85 -16.16
CA ASN A 112 13.39 -8.28 -15.92
C ASN A 112 12.31 -8.82 -14.98
N VAL A 113 11.93 -8.02 -13.99
CA VAL A 113 10.91 -8.36 -12.98
C VAL A 113 10.01 -7.16 -12.72
N ILE A 114 8.70 -7.40 -12.61
CA ILE A 114 7.73 -6.41 -12.15
C ILE A 114 6.95 -7.01 -10.97
N GLY A 115 7.04 -6.36 -9.81
CA GLY A 115 6.26 -6.67 -8.63
C GLY A 115 5.05 -5.76 -8.49
N PHE A 116 3.87 -6.35 -8.34
CA PHE A 116 2.62 -5.67 -8.05
C PHE A 116 2.23 -5.88 -6.60
N MET A 117 1.81 -4.80 -5.95
CA MET A 117 1.31 -4.81 -4.57
C MET A 117 -0.10 -4.30 -4.52
N ASN A 118 -0.85 -4.70 -3.48
CA ASN A 118 -2.24 -4.32 -3.29
C ASN A 118 -3.10 -4.73 -4.50
N ILE A 119 -2.90 -5.97 -4.98
CA ILE A 119 -3.58 -6.50 -6.17
C ILE A 119 -5.09 -6.70 -5.95
N ARG A 120 -5.51 -6.91 -4.69
CA ARG A 120 -6.91 -7.03 -4.25
C ARG A 120 -7.74 -8.08 -5.00
N LEU A 121 -7.16 -9.24 -5.28
CA LEU A 121 -7.87 -10.37 -5.88
C LEU A 121 -8.55 -11.21 -4.80
N SER A 122 -9.74 -11.73 -5.08
CA SER A 122 -10.58 -12.40 -4.07
C SER A 122 -10.48 -13.92 -4.08
N ASP A 123 -10.17 -14.50 -5.22
CA ASP A 123 -10.16 -15.94 -5.47
C ASP A 123 -9.23 -16.29 -6.63
N GLU A 124 -9.13 -17.59 -6.91
CA GLU A 124 -8.25 -18.15 -7.95
C GLU A 124 -8.70 -17.78 -9.36
N GLU A 125 -10.01 -17.75 -9.61
CA GLU A 125 -10.57 -17.39 -10.91
C GLU A 125 -10.17 -15.97 -11.30
N MET A 126 -10.23 -15.03 -10.35
CA MET A 126 -9.72 -13.67 -10.58
C MET A 126 -8.22 -13.63 -10.89
N CYS A 127 -7.43 -14.53 -10.29
CA CYS A 127 -5.98 -14.62 -10.56
C CYS A 127 -5.73 -15.13 -11.98
N GLU A 128 -6.44 -16.17 -12.42
CA GLU A 128 -6.35 -16.71 -13.78
C GLU A 128 -6.78 -15.67 -14.84
N GLN A 129 -7.89 -14.96 -14.61
CA GLN A 129 -8.34 -13.89 -15.50
C GLN A 129 -7.30 -12.76 -15.59
N CYS A 130 -6.74 -12.35 -14.45
CA CYS A 130 -5.69 -11.33 -14.45
C CYS A 130 -4.41 -11.83 -15.13
N ASP A 131 -4.01 -13.09 -14.95
CA ASP A 131 -2.84 -13.68 -15.61
C ASP A 131 -2.98 -13.65 -17.13
N GLN A 132 -4.15 -14.01 -17.66
CA GLN A 132 -4.42 -13.95 -19.11
C GLN A 132 -4.29 -12.52 -19.65
N LEU A 133 -4.92 -11.54 -19.00
CA LEU A 133 -4.86 -10.13 -19.39
C LEU A 133 -3.43 -9.57 -19.28
N LEU A 134 -2.72 -9.93 -18.21
CA LEU A 134 -1.37 -9.49 -17.93
C LEU A 134 -0.39 -10.00 -18.98
N ARG A 135 -0.42 -11.30 -19.29
CA ARG A 135 0.40 -11.90 -20.36
C ARG A 135 0.10 -11.28 -21.72
N ALA A 136 -1.19 -11.12 -22.06
CA ALA A 136 -1.59 -10.49 -23.31
C ALA A 136 -1.04 -9.05 -23.45
N ALA A 137 -0.94 -8.31 -22.34
CA ALA A 137 -0.41 -6.95 -22.33
C ALA A 137 1.12 -6.90 -22.49
N VAL A 138 1.86 -7.83 -21.87
CA VAL A 138 3.33 -7.69 -21.72
C VAL A 138 4.15 -8.63 -22.60
N GLU A 139 3.64 -9.80 -23.01
CA GLU A 139 4.47 -10.82 -23.68
C GLU A 139 4.93 -10.40 -25.08
N ASN A 140 4.17 -9.58 -25.79
CA ASN A 140 4.60 -9.02 -27.08
C ASN A 140 5.77 -8.03 -26.95
N ILE A 141 6.04 -7.54 -25.73
CA ILE A 141 7.03 -6.50 -25.44
C ILE A 141 8.24 -7.11 -24.73
N LEU A 142 7.98 -7.94 -23.72
CA LEU A 142 8.99 -8.57 -22.88
C LEU A 142 9.31 -10.00 -23.32
N GLY A 143 8.56 -10.58 -24.26
CA GLY A 143 8.65 -12.03 -24.55
C GLY A 143 7.96 -12.87 -23.46
N PRO A 144 8.15 -14.19 -23.45
CA PRO A 144 7.47 -15.08 -22.52
C PRO A 144 7.74 -14.72 -21.06
N VAL A 145 6.68 -14.69 -20.26
CA VAL A 145 6.78 -14.38 -18.82
C VAL A 145 6.23 -15.51 -17.96
N GLU A 146 6.56 -15.45 -16.68
CA GLU A 146 6.02 -16.29 -15.62
C GLU A 146 5.51 -15.40 -14.49
N THR A 147 4.39 -15.78 -13.87
CA THR A 147 3.78 -15.00 -12.79
C THR A 147 3.74 -15.81 -11.50
N VAL A 148 4.24 -15.23 -10.42
CA VAL A 148 4.12 -15.74 -9.06
C VAL A 148 3.03 -14.95 -8.34
N TRP A 149 2.07 -15.65 -7.73
CA TRP A 149 0.90 -15.05 -7.08
C TRP A 149 0.92 -15.29 -5.57
N ASN A 150 0.65 -14.24 -4.79
CA ASN A 150 0.44 -14.34 -3.35
C ASN A 150 -0.77 -13.47 -2.94
N ARG A 151 -1.97 -14.00 -3.17
CA ARG A 151 -3.21 -13.30 -2.80
C ARG A 151 -3.50 -13.41 -1.30
N CYS A 152 -4.16 -12.40 -0.77
CA CYS A 152 -4.67 -12.45 0.60
C CYS A 152 -5.76 -13.53 0.74
N THR A 153 -5.56 -14.45 1.67
CA THR A 153 -6.52 -15.50 2.04
C THR A 153 -7.30 -15.15 3.31
N ALA A 154 -6.75 -14.30 4.19
CA ALA A 154 -7.44 -13.84 5.40
C ALA A 154 -8.64 -12.93 5.11
N LYS A 155 -8.60 -12.16 4.02
CA LYS A 155 -9.65 -11.19 3.67
C LYS A 155 -9.75 -11.03 2.16
N LYS A 156 -10.94 -11.30 1.61
CA LYS A 156 -11.22 -11.14 0.17
C LYS A 156 -11.02 -9.69 -0.28
N GLY A 157 -10.40 -9.50 -1.45
CA GLY A 157 -10.21 -8.19 -2.06
C GLY A 157 -9.30 -7.25 -1.26
N TYR A 158 -8.45 -7.79 -0.39
CA TYR A 158 -7.51 -7.04 0.43
C TYR A 158 -6.07 -7.38 0.04
N SER A 159 -5.16 -6.41 0.12
CA SER A 159 -3.72 -6.65 0.00
C SER A 159 -3.35 -7.52 -1.23
N GLY A 160 -2.48 -8.52 -1.02
CA GLY A 160 -1.95 -9.41 -2.04
C GLY A 160 -0.81 -8.80 -2.84
N THR A 161 0.06 -9.67 -3.31
CA THR A 161 1.21 -9.36 -4.15
C THR A 161 1.26 -10.33 -5.34
N ALA A 162 1.88 -9.87 -6.43
CA ALA A 162 2.18 -10.70 -7.59
C ALA A 162 3.52 -10.26 -8.20
N MET A 163 4.27 -11.17 -8.79
CA MET A 163 5.50 -10.84 -9.52
C MET A 163 5.47 -11.47 -10.90
N ILE A 164 5.72 -10.66 -11.93
CA ILE A 164 6.03 -11.14 -13.27
C ILE A 164 7.54 -11.23 -13.42
N VAL A 165 8.02 -12.35 -13.96
CA VAL A 165 9.42 -12.59 -14.29
C VAL A 165 9.52 -12.89 -15.78
N ARG A 166 10.41 -12.19 -16.47
CA ARG A 166 10.75 -12.50 -17.86
C ARG A 166 11.50 -13.83 -17.90
N LYS A 167 11.05 -14.81 -18.70
CA LYS A 167 11.68 -16.13 -18.75
C LYS A 167 13.13 -16.13 -19.22
N SER A 168 13.55 -15.08 -19.93
CA SER A 168 14.95 -14.93 -20.36
C SER A 168 15.92 -14.60 -19.23
N VAL A 169 15.43 -14.25 -18.03
CA VAL A 169 16.25 -13.99 -16.85
C VAL A 169 16.89 -15.26 -16.32
N GLY A 170 16.28 -16.42 -16.58
CA GLY A 170 16.74 -17.72 -16.10
C GLY A 170 15.75 -18.35 -15.14
N LYS A 171 16.22 -19.40 -14.47
CA LYS A 171 15.42 -20.12 -13.46
C LYS A 171 15.48 -19.37 -12.14
N PHE A 172 14.43 -19.52 -11.36
CA PHE A 172 14.35 -19.02 -10.01
C PHE A 172 13.50 -19.95 -9.16
N ASP A 173 13.77 -19.99 -7.86
CA ASP A 173 12.85 -20.54 -6.87
C ASP A 173 11.97 -19.42 -6.32
N SER A 174 10.73 -19.74 -5.95
CA SER A 174 9.81 -18.76 -5.36
C SER A 174 9.35 -19.18 -3.97
N LYS A 175 9.27 -18.20 -3.05
CA LYS A 175 8.77 -18.38 -1.69
C LYS A 175 7.77 -17.29 -1.33
N LEU A 176 6.70 -17.69 -0.64
CA LEU A 176 5.65 -16.80 -0.15
C LEU A 176 5.82 -16.57 1.36
N GLY A 177 5.79 -15.32 1.79
CA GLY A 177 5.99 -14.95 3.20
C GLY A 177 7.45 -14.92 3.65
N ILE A 178 7.66 -14.38 4.85
CA ILE A 178 8.98 -14.12 5.48
C ILE A 178 9.26 -14.97 6.71
N SER A 179 8.31 -15.83 7.10
CA SER A 179 8.39 -16.66 8.30
C SER A 179 7.95 -18.08 7.98
N ASP A 180 8.16 -19.01 8.92
CA ASP A 180 7.62 -20.37 8.83
C ASP A 180 6.09 -20.43 8.97
N HIS A 181 5.48 -19.32 9.38
CA HIS A 181 4.03 -19.17 9.42
C HIS A 181 3.50 -18.72 8.06
N ALA A 182 2.26 -19.14 7.78
CA ALA A 182 1.55 -18.70 6.58
C ALA A 182 1.52 -17.17 6.49
N ASP A 183 1.59 -16.63 5.28
CA ASP A 183 1.37 -15.22 4.96
C ASP A 183 -0.07 -15.03 4.45
N PRO A 184 -1.08 -15.03 5.33
CA PRO A 184 -2.48 -15.00 4.90
C PRO A 184 -2.89 -13.62 4.35
N GLU A 185 -2.09 -12.58 4.53
CA GLU A 185 -2.33 -11.26 3.95
C GLU A 185 -1.67 -11.07 2.57
N GLY A 186 -0.86 -12.03 2.14
CA GLY A 186 -0.18 -12.03 0.84
C GLY A 186 0.80 -10.86 0.68
N ARG A 187 1.63 -10.61 1.71
CA ARG A 187 2.51 -9.44 1.78
C ARG A 187 3.83 -9.60 1.04
N THR A 188 4.36 -10.81 0.91
CA THR A 188 5.73 -10.98 0.44
C THR A 188 5.84 -12.09 -0.61
N ILE A 189 6.57 -11.81 -1.69
CA ILE A 189 7.07 -12.81 -2.64
C ILE A 189 8.59 -12.68 -2.69
N THR A 190 9.29 -13.80 -2.60
CA THR A 190 10.73 -13.88 -2.83
C THR A 190 10.98 -14.69 -4.10
N LEU A 191 11.87 -14.19 -4.95
CA LEU A 191 12.43 -14.90 -6.09
C LEU A 191 13.93 -15.08 -5.82
N GLU A 192 14.39 -16.31 -5.76
CA GLU A 192 15.80 -16.64 -5.58
C GLU A 192 16.38 -17.12 -6.91
N PHE A 193 17.29 -16.34 -7.47
CA PHE A 193 18.09 -16.66 -8.65
C PHE A 193 19.44 -17.26 -8.21
N ASP A 194 20.25 -17.72 -9.16
CA ASP A 194 21.56 -18.28 -8.88
C ASP A 194 22.50 -17.26 -8.22
N ASP A 195 22.41 -15.98 -8.60
CA ASP A 195 23.33 -14.90 -8.24
C ASP A 195 22.73 -13.82 -7.32
N MET A 196 21.42 -13.79 -7.13
CA MET A 196 20.73 -12.79 -6.31
C MET A 196 19.38 -13.26 -5.78
N VAL A 197 18.84 -12.52 -4.82
CA VAL A 197 17.49 -12.69 -4.28
C VAL A 197 16.70 -11.42 -4.50
N VAL A 198 15.46 -11.51 -4.95
CA VAL A 198 14.53 -10.39 -5.11
C VAL A 198 13.34 -10.59 -4.19
N VAL A 199 13.18 -9.72 -3.19
CA VAL A 199 12.09 -9.76 -2.22
C VAL A 199 11.13 -8.60 -2.48
N LEU A 200 9.96 -8.88 -3.02
CA LEU A 200 8.85 -7.93 -3.08
C LEU A 200 8.10 -7.95 -1.75
N CYS A 201 7.96 -6.79 -1.10
CA CYS A 201 7.21 -6.68 0.14
C CYS A 201 6.18 -5.53 0.13
N TYR A 202 4.94 -5.82 0.51
CA TYR A 202 3.91 -4.85 0.82
C TYR A 202 3.72 -4.73 2.33
N VAL A 203 4.51 -3.87 2.97
CA VAL A 203 4.56 -3.75 4.43
C VAL A 203 3.18 -3.37 4.99
N PRO A 204 2.70 -4.00 6.08
CA PRO A 204 1.44 -3.64 6.72
C PRO A 204 1.39 -2.17 7.16
N ASN A 205 0.39 -1.43 6.70
CA ASN A 205 0.13 -0.09 7.19
C ASN A 205 -0.23 -0.12 8.69
N SER A 206 0.30 0.83 9.47
CA SER A 206 0.04 0.94 10.92
C SER A 206 -1.43 1.26 11.26
N GLY A 207 -2.25 1.61 10.28
CA GLY A 207 -3.67 1.80 10.40
C GLY A 207 -4.07 3.17 10.94
N HIS A 208 -5.35 3.51 10.76
CA HIS A 208 -5.93 4.75 11.28
C HIS A 208 -5.82 4.82 12.81
N GLY A 209 -5.18 5.84 13.36
CA GLY A 209 -4.95 5.92 14.81
C GLY A 209 -3.93 4.90 15.31
N LEU A 210 -3.08 4.36 14.42
CA LEU A 210 -1.93 3.50 14.75
C LEU A 210 -2.28 2.14 15.38
N TYR A 211 -3.50 1.63 15.19
CA TYR A 211 -3.95 0.37 15.81
C TYR A 211 -3.11 -0.87 15.45
N ARG A 212 -2.40 -0.87 14.31
CA ARG A 212 -1.48 -1.96 13.91
C ARG A 212 -0.01 -1.64 14.16
N LEU A 213 0.31 -0.50 14.75
CA LEU A 213 1.72 -0.12 14.96
C LEU A 213 2.47 -1.15 15.80
N ALA A 214 1.83 -1.71 16.82
CA ALA A 214 2.42 -2.75 17.65
C ALA A 214 2.75 -4.02 16.84
N TYR A 215 1.82 -4.48 16.00
CA TYR A 215 2.05 -5.62 15.10
C TYR A 215 3.23 -5.39 14.15
N ARG A 216 3.39 -4.16 13.66
CA ARG A 216 4.46 -3.78 12.75
C ARG A 216 5.82 -3.68 13.43
N THR A 217 5.90 -3.06 14.62
CA THR A 217 7.17 -2.58 15.19
C THR A 217 7.51 -3.09 16.59
N SER A 218 6.54 -3.64 17.34
CA SER A 218 6.74 -3.93 18.77
C SER A 218 7.11 -5.39 19.03
N GLY A 219 8.29 -5.60 19.63
CA GLY A 219 8.81 -6.92 19.99
C GLY A 219 9.73 -7.52 18.93
N ARG A 220 10.36 -8.65 19.24
CA ARG A 220 11.33 -9.32 18.35
C ARG A 220 10.69 -10.08 17.17
N ARG A 221 9.39 -10.34 17.24
CA ARG A 221 8.59 -11.03 16.21
C ARG A 221 7.56 -10.10 15.58
N CYS A 222 7.86 -8.81 15.54
CA CYS A 222 7.07 -7.86 14.78
C CYS A 222 7.45 -7.96 13.30
N PHE A 223 6.54 -7.52 12.42
CA PHE A 223 6.74 -7.65 10.98
C PHE A 223 8.05 -7.04 10.48
N ASP A 224 8.40 -5.83 10.93
CA ASP A 224 9.60 -5.13 10.47
C ASP A 224 10.89 -5.86 10.90
N ALA A 225 10.92 -6.43 12.11
CA ALA A 225 12.05 -7.21 12.59
C ALA A 225 12.18 -8.54 11.83
N GLU A 226 11.06 -9.24 11.61
CA GLU A 226 11.08 -10.50 10.86
C GLU A 226 11.50 -10.29 9.40
N LEU A 227 11.05 -9.21 8.76
CA LEU A 227 11.46 -8.89 7.38
C LEU A 227 12.96 -8.60 7.31
N ALA A 228 13.49 -7.84 8.27
CA ALA A 228 14.92 -7.53 8.32
C ALA A 228 15.78 -8.78 8.50
N GLU A 229 15.41 -9.66 9.44
CA GLU A 229 16.15 -10.92 9.66
C GLU A 229 15.99 -11.88 8.48
N TYR A 230 14.82 -11.93 7.84
CA TYR A 230 14.60 -12.71 6.63
C TYR A 230 15.53 -12.26 5.48
N CYS A 231 15.61 -10.96 5.20
CA CYS A 231 16.51 -10.45 4.17
C CYS A 231 18.00 -10.70 4.47
N LYS A 232 18.40 -10.73 5.74
CA LYS A 232 19.78 -11.06 6.15
C LYS A 232 20.11 -12.55 6.11
N SER A 233 19.08 -13.40 6.04
CA SER A 233 19.27 -14.86 6.08
C SER A 233 19.81 -15.45 4.76
N PHE A 234 19.86 -14.66 3.69
CA PHE A 234 20.36 -15.08 2.40
C PHE A 234 21.87 -14.83 2.29
N ASP A 235 22.61 -15.82 1.79
CA ASP A 235 24.04 -15.70 1.49
C ASP A 235 24.32 -15.01 0.13
N LYS A 236 23.27 -14.48 -0.52
CA LYS A 236 23.31 -13.84 -1.84
C LYS A 236 22.93 -12.35 -1.73
N PRO A 237 23.40 -11.49 -2.65
CA PRO A 237 22.90 -10.13 -2.78
C PRO A 237 21.37 -10.12 -2.81
N THR A 238 20.77 -9.46 -1.84
CA THR A 238 19.31 -9.41 -1.69
C THR A 238 18.81 -8.03 -2.06
N LEU A 239 17.88 -7.97 -3.01
CA LEU A 239 17.14 -6.79 -3.44
C LEU A 239 15.77 -6.79 -2.76
N LEU A 240 15.62 -6.00 -1.69
CA LEU A 240 14.31 -5.69 -1.12
C LEU A 240 13.68 -4.49 -1.84
N LEU A 241 12.50 -4.69 -2.42
CA LEU A 241 11.71 -3.64 -3.08
C LEU A 241 10.23 -3.72 -2.71
N GLY A 242 9.53 -2.59 -2.76
CA GLY A 242 8.09 -2.55 -2.51
C GLY A 242 7.60 -1.30 -1.81
N ASP A 243 6.38 -1.38 -1.26
CA ASP A 243 5.72 -0.32 -0.51
C ASP A 243 5.95 -0.58 0.98
N MET A 244 6.87 0.20 1.55
CA MET A 244 7.29 0.09 2.94
C MET A 244 6.33 0.78 3.93
N ASN A 245 5.27 1.45 3.44
CA ASN A 245 4.32 2.19 4.26
C ASN A 245 5.00 3.14 5.29
N VAL A 246 6.15 3.71 4.92
CA VAL A 246 6.91 4.64 5.75
C VAL A 246 7.61 5.66 4.86
N ALA A 247 7.65 6.89 5.35
CA ALA A 247 8.53 7.94 4.89
C ALA A 247 9.55 8.13 6.02
N ASP A 248 10.81 7.84 5.75
CA ASP A 248 11.85 7.74 6.78
C ASP A 248 12.37 9.12 7.19
N ARG A 249 12.56 10.00 6.19
CA ARG A 249 13.08 11.34 6.39
C ARG A 249 11.99 12.38 6.13
N ASP A 250 12.13 13.52 6.77
CA ASP A 250 11.27 14.69 6.57
C ASP A 250 11.13 15.08 5.10
N VAL A 251 12.23 14.98 4.34
CA VAL A 251 12.27 15.25 2.90
C VAL A 251 11.41 14.30 2.06
N ASP A 252 11.02 13.14 2.61
CA ASP A 252 10.16 12.16 1.94
C ASP A 252 8.66 12.51 2.07
N ILE A 253 8.32 13.53 2.87
CA ILE A 253 6.94 13.99 3.08
C ILE A 253 6.79 15.40 2.50
N TRP A 254 5.77 15.59 1.67
CA TRP A 254 5.42 16.94 1.23
C TRP A 254 4.88 17.75 2.41
N ASN A 255 5.53 18.88 2.68
CA ASN A 255 5.04 19.95 3.57
C ASN A 255 5.11 19.63 5.08
N VAL A 256 6.33 19.41 5.57
CA VAL A 256 6.66 19.13 6.99
C VAL A 256 6.25 20.24 7.96
N ASP A 257 6.17 21.49 7.49
CA ASP A 257 5.94 22.66 8.34
C ASP A 257 4.46 23.02 8.56
N LYS A 258 3.50 22.27 7.97
CA LYS A 258 2.07 22.58 8.14
C LYS A 258 1.40 21.76 9.25
N PRO A 259 0.50 22.38 10.03
CA PRO A 259 -0.28 21.68 11.03
C PRO A 259 -1.09 20.55 10.36
N TYR A 260 -1.03 19.36 10.98
CA TYR A 260 -1.57 18.08 10.55
C TYR A 260 -2.76 18.21 9.58
N ILE A 261 -2.50 18.06 8.27
CA ILE A 261 -3.54 17.93 7.27
C ILE A 261 -4.06 16.48 7.36
N PRO A 262 -5.37 16.23 7.53
CA PRO A 262 -5.91 14.88 7.51
C PRO A 262 -5.47 14.14 6.24
N LYS A 263 -4.69 13.07 6.41
CA LYS A 263 -4.17 12.27 5.29
C LYS A 263 -5.33 11.79 4.41
N LYS A 264 -5.31 12.14 3.12
CA LYS A 264 -6.00 11.39 2.07
C LYS A 264 -4.94 10.60 1.30
N SER A 265 -5.28 9.38 0.91
CA SER A 265 -4.42 8.44 0.18
C SER A 265 -3.72 9.12 -0.99
N GLY A 266 -2.38 9.05 -1.01
CA GLY A 266 -1.52 9.56 -2.08
C GLY A 266 -0.25 8.71 -2.15
N THR A 267 0.32 8.60 -3.36
CA THR A 267 1.49 7.78 -3.68
C THR A 267 2.78 8.44 -3.17
N ALA A 268 3.73 7.63 -2.69
CA ALA A 268 5.07 8.10 -2.38
C ALA A 268 5.89 8.24 -3.67
N MET A 269 6.55 9.38 -3.88
CA MET A 269 7.60 9.56 -4.88
C MET A 269 8.89 10.03 -4.20
N TRP A 270 10.02 9.45 -4.58
CA TRP A 270 11.33 9.63 -3.94
C TRP A 270 12.25 10.59 -4.73
N ARG A 271 13.24 11.20 -4.05
CA ARG A 271 14.30 12.03 -4.65
C ARG A 271 15.70 11.57 -4.20
N SER A 272 16.60 11.41 -5.17
CA SER A 272 18.06 11.37 -4.97
C SER A 272 18.64 12.78 -4.90
N HIS A 273 19.54 13.02 -3.94
CA HIS A 273 20.51 14.12 -3.94
C HIS A 273 21.80 13.59 -4.61
N PRO A 274 22.71 14.43 -5.17
CA PRO A 274 23.86 14.00 -5.98
C PRO A 274 24.90 13.12 -5.27
N GLU A 275 24.75 12.88 -3.97
CA GLU A 275 25.59 11.92 -3.22
C GLU A 275 24.85 10.60 -2.91
N ILE A 276 23.70 10.36 -3.53
CA ILE A 276 22.83 9.21 -3.24
C ILE A 276 22.42 8.52 -4.54
N THR A 277 23.29 7.64 -5.02
CA THR A 277 22.94 6.56 -5.95
C THR A 277 22.19 5.47 -5.18
N ARG A 278 20.92 5.69 -4.82
CA ARG A 278 20.07 4.63 -4.25
C ARG A 278 18.62 4.78 -4.72
N THR A 279 18.32 4.25 -5.92
CA THR A 279 17.09 3.45 -6.07
C THR A 279 16.99 2.58 -4.83
N THR A 280 15.81 2.37 -4.22
CA THR A 280 15.66 1.38 -3.14
C THR A 280 15.85 -0.03 -3.72
N VAL A 281 17.11 -0.32 -3.98
CA VAL A 281 17.83 -1.56 -3.91
C VAL A 281 18.46 -1.46 -2.52
N LEU A 282 17.79 -1.99 -1.51
CA LEU A 282 18.46 -2.30 -0.26
C LEU A 282 19.39 -3.48 -0.57
N MET A 283 20.56 -3.24 -1.17
CA MET A 283 21.66 -4.21 -1.08
C MET A 283 22.07 -4.24 0.39
N VAL A 284 21.51 -5.21 1.12
CA VAL A 284 22.00 -5.56 2.44
C VAL A 284 23.25 -6.40 2.20
N ASN A 285 24.42 -5.77 2.30
CA ASN A 285 25.70 -6.42 2.55
C ASN A 285 26.69 -5.36 3.04
N GLU A 286 26.81 -5.25 4.37
CA GLU A 286 28.06 -5.04 5.09
C GLU A 286 28.03 -5.88 6.37
#